data_AF-A0A432SCP8-F1
#
_entry.id   AF-A0A432SCP8-F1
#
_cell.length_a   1.000
_cell.length_b   1.000
_cell.length_c   1.000
_cell.angle_alpha   90.00
_cell.angle_beta   90.00
_cell.angle_gamma   90.00
#
_symmetry.space_group_name_H-M   'P 1'
#
loop_
_entity.id
_entity.type
_entity.pdbx_description
1 polymer ?
#
loop_
_entity_poly.entity_id
_entity_poly.type
_entity_poly.pdbx_seq_one_letter_code
_entity_poly.pdbx_strand_id
1 'polypeptide(L)'
;MKTAVVLGLLFFGMIVSAEERCMNNRLGEPVCSPQCGSIGTNTLGEIVCGQGACITNKFGDLICSKQQGGTATRNFFGDVVCTGGCEPASATLCQKPY
;
A
#
# COMPACT_ATOMS: atom_id res chain seq x y z
N MET A 1 1.50 -28.56 19.15
CA MET A 1 0.16 -28.79 19.75
C MET A 1 -0.49 -27.45 20.03
N LYS A 2 -1.35 -26.96 19.14
CA LYS A 2 -2.52 -26.13 19.44
C LYS A 2 -3.53 -26.43 18.33
N THR A 3 -4.43 -27.34 18.67
CA THR A 3 -5.47 -27.92 17.83
C THR A 3 -6.66 -26.98 17.66
N ALA A 4 -7.20 -27.00 16.43
CA ALA A 4 -8.62 -26.93 16.05
C ALA A 4 -9.49 -25.75 16.50
N VAL A 5 -10.01 -25.00 15.51
CA VAL A 5 -11.46 -24.84 15.31
C VAL A 5 -11.72 -24.80 13.80
N VAL A 6 -12.05 -25.94 13.19
CA VAL A 6 -12.75 -26.00 11.91
C VAL A 6 -14.07 -26.69 12.21
N LEU A 7 -15.07 -25.92 12.62
CA LEU A 7 -16.44 -26.40 12.75
C LEU A 7 -17.40 -25.20 12.71
N GLY A 8 -18.21 -25.12 11.67
CA GLY A 8 -19.49 -24.42 11.75
C GLY A 8 -19.74 -23.27 10.77
N LEU A 9 -20.42 -23.63 9.66
CA LEU A 9 -21.61 -22.92 9.14
C LEU A 9 -21.45 -21.50 8.54
N LEU A 10 -21.50 -21.43 7.20
CA LEU A 10 -22.23 -20.45 6.38
C LEU A 10 -22.28 -18.99 6.85
N PHE A 11 -21.14 -18.41 7.19
CA PHE A 11 -20.91 -17.00 6.95
C PHE A 11 -19.78 -16.96 5.92
N PHE A 12 -20.07 -16.50 4.70
CA PHE A 12 -19.05 -16.00 3.79
C PHE A 12 -18.40 -14.80 4.49
N GLY A 13 -17.51 -15.10 5.44
CA GLY A 13 -16.75 -14.12 6.17
C GLY A 13 -15.98 -13.34 5.14
N MET A 14 -16.35 -12.07 4.98
CA MET A 14 -15.49 -11.09 4.36
C MET A 14 -14.22 -11.07 5.20
N ILE A 15 -13.25 -11.91 4.85
CA ILE A 15 -11.88 -11.80 5.28
C ILE A 15 -11.39 -10.46 4.73
N VAL A 16 -11.63 -9.38 5.49
CA VAL A 16 -11.04 -8.08 5.21
C VAL A 16 -9.56 -8.26 5.52
N SER A 17 -8.76 -8.50 4.49
CA SER A 17 -7.31 -8.51 4.64
C SER A 17 -6.94 -7.11 5.09
N ALA A 18 -6.52 -6.95 6.35
CA ALA A 18 -5.96 -5.70 6.81
C ALA A 18 -4.80 -5.36 5.86
N GLU A 19 -4.93 -4.21 5.20
CA GLU A 19 -3.97 -3.74 4.22
C GLU A 19 -2.58 -3.74 4.87
N GLU A 20 -1.59 -4.35 4.22
CA GLU A 20 -0.21 -4.34 4.68
C GLU A 20 0.31 -2.90 4.62
N ARG A 21 0.12 -2.17 5.72
CA ARG A 21 0.48 -0.76 5.83
C ARG A 21 1.85 -0.55 6.44
N CYS A 22 2.55 -1.63 6.78
CA CYS A 22 3.91 -1.61 7.29
C CYS A 22 4.77 -2.69 6.62
N MET A 23 6.04 -2.38 6.41
CA MET A 23 7.09 -3.26 5.93
C MET A 23 8.31 -3.16 6.84
N ASN A 24 9.07 -4.24 6.99
CA ASN A 24 10.32 -4.19 7.72
C ASN A 24 11.44 -3.68 6.80
N ASN A 25 12.20 -2.69 7.27
CA ASN A 25 13.41 -2.22 6.58
C ASN A 25 14.54 -3.26 6.66
N ARG A 26 15.70 -2.95 6.07
CA ARG A 26 16.87 -3.86 6.04
C ARG A 26 17.44 -4.19 7.43
N LEU A 27 17.13 -3.38 8.44
CA LEU A 27 17.52 -3.60 9.83
C LEU A 27 16.47 -4.43 10.61
N GLY A 28 15.35 -4.79 9.96
CA GLY A 28 14.23 -5.48 10.59
C GLY A 28 13.27 -4.54 11.34
N GLU A 29 13.45 -3.23 11.23
CA GLU A 29 12.58 -2.26 11.89
C GLU A 29 11.33 -2.00 11.05
N PRO A 30 10.13 -1.97 11.66
CA PRO A 30 8.90 -1.68 10.95
C PRO A 30 8.84 -0.22 10.50
N VAL A 31 8.41 -0.02 9.26
CA VAL A 31 8.18 1.28 8.60
C VAL A 31 6.78 1.23 7.98
N CYS A 32 5.98 2.26 8.18
CA CYS A 32 4.57 2.27 7.81
C CYS A 32 4.20 3.42 6.87
N SER A 33 3.12 3.25 6.11
CA SER A 33 2.47 4.32 5.35
C SER A 33 1.70 5.28 6.26
N PRO A 34 1.43 6.52 5.79
CA PRO A 34 0.45 7.42 6.40
C PRO A 34 -0.94 6.78 6.57
N GLN A 35 -1.82 7.40 7.36
CA GLN A 35 -3.22 6.97 7.46
C GLN A 35 -3.87 6.88 6.09
N CYS A 36 -4.42 5.71 5.75
CA CYS A 36 -5.03 5.39 4.44
C CYS A 36 -4.07 5.51 3.24
N GLY A 37 -2.77 5.51 3.48
CA GLY A 37 -1.73 5.48 2.44
C GLY A 37 -1.26 4.06 2.12
N SER A 38 -0.52 3.92 1.03
CA SER A 38 0.12 2.64 0.65
C SER A 38 1.63 2.66 0.92
N ILE A 39 2.20 1.46 1.04
CA ILE A 39 3.64 1.21 1.17
C ILE A 39 4.07 0.19 0.10
N GLY A 40 5.28 0.33 -0.40
CA GLY A 40 5.84 -0.59 -1.39
C GLY A 40 7.35 -0.41 -1.51
N THR A 41 7.95 -1.05 -2.52
CA THR A 41 9.35 -0.86 -2.86
C THR A 41 9.50 -0.21 -4.23
N ASN A 42 10.44 0.72 -4.37
CA ASN A 42 10.79 1.28 -5.68
C ASN A 42 11.68 0.31 -6.48
N THR A 43 12.06 0.71 -7.69
CA THR A 43 12.92 -0.09 -8.59
C THR A 43 14.33 -0.33 -8.04
N LEU A 44 14.76 0.43 -7.03
CA LEU A 44 16.03 0.25 -6.32
C LEU A 44 15.89 -0.68 -5.08
N GLY A 45 14.68 -1.18 -4.80
CA GLY A 45 14.39 -1.99 -3.63
C GLY A 45 14.36 -1.20 -2.32
N GLU A 46 14.16 0.12 -2.38
CA GLU A 46 13.98 0.98 -1.22
C GLU A 46 12.50 1.04 -0.85
N ILE A 47 12.20 1.02 0.46
CA ILE A 47 10.83 1.17 0.96
C ILE A 47 10.38 2.61 0.74
N VAL A 48 9.23 2.77 0.09
CA VAL A 48 8.60 4.06 -0.21
C VAL A 48 7.12 4.03 0.12
N CYS A 49 6.57 5.19 0.49
CA CYS A 49 5.17 5.32 0.90
C CYS A 49 4.47 6.41 0.10
N GLY A 50 3.13 6.34 0.05
CA GLY A 50 2.26 7.34 -0.55
C GLY A 50 1.12 7.75 0.40
N GLN A 51 0.56 8.94 0.18
CA GLN A 51 -0.56 9.46 0.99
C GLN A 51 -1.88 8.72 0.73
N GLY A 52 -2.10 8.29 -0.50
CA GLY A 52 -3.22 7.42 -0.89
C GLY A 52 -2.74 6.13 -1.55
N ALA A 53 -3.64 5.48 -2.29
CA ALA A 53 -3.35 4.29 -3.05
C ALA A 53 -2.30 4.56 -4.14
N CYS A 54 -1.44 3.57 -4.39
CA CYS A 54 -0.39 3.63 -5.39
C CYS A 54 -0.59 2.57 -6.49
N ILE A 55 -0.10 2.88 -7.68
CA ILE A 55 0.01 1.96 -8.80
C ILE A 55 1.39 2.08 -9.43
N THR A 56 2.00 0.96 -9.76
CA THR A 56 3.25 0.96 -10.52
C THR A 56 2.96 1.41 -11.95
N ASN A 57 3.66 2.43 -12.45
CA ASN A 57 3.53 2.91 -13.83
C ASN A 57 4.23 1.96 -14.83
N LYS A 58 4.29 2.33 -16.12
CA LYS A 58 4.93 1.50 -17.16
C LYS A 58 6.47 1.45 -17.09
N PHE A 59 7.08 2.33 -16.32
CA PHE A 59 8.53 2.41 -16.10
C PHE A 59 8.97 1.69 -14.82
N GLY A 60 8.02 1.19 -14.02
CA GLY A 60 8.30 0.54 -12.74
C GLY A 60 8.21 1.47 -11.53
N ASP A 61 7.91 2.75 -11.70
CA ASP A 61 7.80 3.69 -10.57
C ASP A 61 6.44 3.54 -9.88
N LEU A 62 6.45 3.56 -8.54
CA LEU A 62 5.21 3.66 -7.77
C LEU A 62 4.67 5.09 -7.83
N ILE A 63 3.48 5.26 -8.41
CA ILE A 63 2.78 6.55 -8.50
C ILE A 63 1.53 6.49 -7.62
N CYS A 64 1.37 7.47 -6.74
CA CYS A 64 0.35 7.49 -5.70
C CYS A 64 -0.59 8.69 -5.84
N SER A 65 -1.79 8.54 -5.27
CA SER A 65 -2.69 9.66 -5.03
C SER A 65 -2.10 10.65 -4.02
N LYS A 66 -2.13 11.95 -4.37
CA LYS A 66 -1.81 13.04 -3.44
C LYS A 66 -2.87 13.20 -2.35
N GLN A 67 -4.11 12.82 -2.65
CA GLN A 67 -5.18 12.86 -1.67
C GLN A 67 -5.06 11.67 -0.72
N GLN A 68 -5.14 11.95 0.59
CA GLN A 68 -5.16 10.92 1.63
C GLN A 68 -6.32 9.94 1.42
N GLY A 69 -6.01 8.63 1.38
CA GLY A 69 -7.00 7.59 1.07
C GLY A 69 -7.60 7.67 -0.34
N GLY A 70 -7.09 8.56 -1.20
CA GLY A 70 -7.50 8.66 -2.60
C GLY A 70 -6.97 7.49 -3.42
N THR A 71 -7.55 7.28 -4.59
CA THR A 71 -7.28 6.12 -5.46
C THR A 71 -6.29 6.48 -6.55
N ALA A 72 -5.47 5.52 -6.97
CA ALA A 72 -4.71 5.57 -8.22
C ALA A 72 -5.14 4.41 -9.13
N THR A 73 -5.41 4.71 -10.39
CA THR A 73 -5.83 3.72 -11.40
C THR A 73 -5.22 4.06 -12.77
N ARG A 74 -5.49 3.24 -13.78
CA ARG A 74 -5.13 3.52 -15.18
C ARG A 74 -6.37 3.86 -15.99
N ASN A 75 -6.25 4.86 -16.86
CA ASN A 75 -7.27 5.13 -17.86
C ASN A 75 -7.16 4.13 -19.04
N PHE A 76 -8.04 4.26 -20.04
CA PHE A 76 -8.03 3.40 -21.23
C PHE A 76 -6.74 3.51 -22.07
N PHE A 77 -6.04 4.64 -22.01
CA PHE A 77 -4.75 4.85 -22.68
C PHE A 77 -3.56 4.26 -21.90
N GLY A 78 -3.80 3.77 -20.69
CA GLY A 78 -2.77 3.23 -19.80
C GLY A 78 -2.08 4.26 -18.90
N ASP A 79 -2.48 5.53 -18.97
CA ASP A 79 -1.95 6.59 -18.11
C ASP A 79 -2.47 6.44 -16.68
N VAL A 80 -1.62 6.77 -15.72
CA VAL A 80 -2.01 6.78 -14.31
C VAL A 80 -2.87 8.01 -14.02
N VAL A 81 -4.04 7.79 -13.44
CA VAL A 81 -4.98 8.82 -12.99
C VAL A 81 -5.22 8.64 -11.51
N CYS A 82 -5.14 9.73 -10.74
CA CYS A 82 -5.26 9.70 -9.30
C CYS A 82 -6.25 10.72 -8.77
N THR A 83 -6.94 10.38 -7.68
CA THR A 83 -7.74 11.35 -6.92
C THR A 83 -6.84 12.46 -6.38
N GLY A 84 -7.20 13.73 -6.62
CA GLY A 84 -6.39 14.87 -6.15
C GLY A 84 -5.03 15.02 -6.86
N GLY A 85 -4.79 14.30 -7.96
CA GLY A 85 -3.54 14.32 -8.70
C GLY A 85 -2.52 13.28 -8.25
N CYS A 86 -1.54 13.02 -9.10
CA CYS A 86 -0.54 11.96 -8.90
C CYS A 86 0.80 12.51 -8.42
N GLU A 87 1.48 11.77 -7.55
CA GLU A 87 2.85 12.02 -7.11
C GLU A 87 3.66 10.73 -7.03
N PRO A 88 4.99 10.75 -7.22
CA PRO A 88 5.82 9.59 -6.96
C PRO A 88 5.79 9.21 -5.47
N ALA A 89 5.80 7.91 -5.18
CA ALA A 89 6.04 7.45 -3.81
C ALA A 89 7.41 7.90 -3.31
N SER A 90 7.52 8.16 -2.00
CA SER A 90 8.75 8.64 -1.38
C SER A 90 8.99 7.97 -0.04
N ALA A 91 10.26 7.72 0.28
CA ALA A 91 10.67 7.28 1.61
C ALA A 91 10.36 8.33 2.69
N THR A 92 10.32 9.62 2.33
CA THR A 92 10.02 10.71 3.27
C THR A 92 8.56 10.75 3.74
N LEU A 93 7.66 10.07 3.02
CA LEU A 93 6.26 9.92 3.41
C LEU A 93 6.04 8.75 4.37
N CYS A 94 7.06 7.89 4.55
CA CYS A 94 6.97 6.79 5.49
C CYS A 94 7.15 7.27 6.94
N GLN A 95 6.57 6.53 7.87
CA GLN A 95 6.59 6.84 9.29
C GLN A 95 6.88 5.62 10.15
N LYS A 96 7.30 5.86 11.39
CA LYS A 96 7.41 4.81 12.40
C LYS A 96 6.01 4.32 12.79
N PRO A 97 5.88 3.08 13.30
CA PRO A 97 4.63 2.63 13.88
C PRO A 97 4.24 3.54 15.07
N TYR A 98 2.94 3.75 15.23
CA TYR A 98 2.38 4.45 16.39
C TYR A 98 2.32 3.54 17.62
#